data_AF-A0A6V7KZZ9-F1
#
_entry.id   AF-A0A6V7KZZ9-F1
#
_cell.length_a   1.000
_cell.length_b   1.000
_cell.length_c   1.000
_cell.angle_alpha   90.00
_cell.angle_beta   90.00
_cell.angle_gamma   90.00
#
_symmetry.space_group_name_H-M   'P 1'
#
loop_
_entity.id
_entity.type
_entity.pdbx_description
1 polymer ?
#
loop_
_entity_poly.entity_id
_entity_poly.type
_entity_poly.pdbx_seq_one_letter_code
_entity_poly.pdbx_strand_id
1 'polypeptide(L)'
;MVSSIVEENGDVFSVQVKACPAEGISPGNYRLVGWDMDTTGKMLVDEICQIAGYTPTSKFTQYVMPYKNLSPPAKKRHNIKVVTVGKYRLLKNVKTNK
;
A
#
# COMPACT_ATOMS: atom_id res chain seq x y z
N MET A 1 12.36 13.22 25.95
CA MET A 1 12.98 12.81 24.66
C MET A 1 12.77 11.31 24.56
N VAL A 2 11.93 10.81 23.66
CA VAL A 2 11.69 9.37 23.51
C VAL A 2 12.66 8.87 22.45
N SER A 3 13.60 8.01 22.84
CA SER A 3 14.52 7.37 21.91
C SER A 3 13.76 6.25 21.18
N SER A 4 13.54 6.40 19.88
CA SER A 4 12.97 5.36 19.03
C SER A 4 14.12 4.57 18.41
N ILE A 5 14.07 3.25 18.52
CA ILE A 5 15.00 2.35 17.84
C ILE A 5 14.31 1.90 16.56
N VAL A 6 14.90 2.24 15.41
CA VAL A 6 14.46 1.71 14.11
C VAL A 6 15.52 0.71 13.66
N GLU A 7 15.11 -0.56 13.55
CA GLU A 7 15.94 -1.60 12.96
C GLU A 7 15.68 -1.62 11.45
N GLU A 8 16.67 -1.19 10.66
CA GLU A 8 16.64 -1.27 9.21
C GLU A 8 17.86 -2.07 8.73
N ASN A 9 17.62 -3.18 8.03
CA ASN A 9 18.66 -4.06 7.47
C ASN A 9 19.72 -4.58 8.46
N GLY A 10 19.38 -4.72 9.75
CA GLY A 10 20.29 -5.21 10.79
C GLY A 10 21.20 -4.13 11.40
N ASP A 11 21.16 -2.91 10.87
CA ASP A 11 21.79 -1.75 11.48
C ASP A 11 20.79 -1.04 12.40
N VAL A 12 21.24 -0.80 13.64
CA VAL A 12 20.45 -0.15 14.68
C VAL A 12 20.67 1.35 14.58
N PHE A 13 19.73 2.07 13.98
CA PHE A 13 19.81 3.53 13.89
C PHE A 13 19.15 4.18 15.11
N SER A 14 19.96 4.90 15.90
CA SER A 14 19.43 5.79 16.93
C SER A 14 18.96 7.09 16.29
N VAL A 15 17.69 7.15 15.89
CA VAL A 15 17.10 8.38 15.36
C VAL A 15 16.65 9.24 16.54
N GLN A 16 17.24 10.42 16.70
CA GLN A 16 16.69 11.46 17.57
C GLN A 16 15.48 12.07 16.88
N VAL A 17 14.34 11.40 16.98
CA VAL A 17 13.06 11.95 16.53
C VAL A 17 12.67 13.04 17.52
N LYS A 18 12.62 14.30 17.04
CA LYS A 18 12.00 15.40 17.79
C LYS A 18 10.63 14.92 18.24
N ALA A 19 10.37 14.91 19.54
CA ALA A 19 9.09 14.48 20.10
C ALA A 19 7.97 15.36 19.53
N CYS A 20 7.30 14.87 18.50
CA CYS A 20 5.99 15.33 18.11
C CYS A 20 5.03 14.46 18.91
N PRO A 21 4.26 15.00 19.85
CA PRO A 21 3.23 14.20 20.50
C PRO A 21 2.27 13.76 19.38
N ALA A 22 2.33 12.49 18.99
CA ALA A 22 1.31 11.90 18.15
C ALA A 22 0.03 11.92 18.99
N GLU A 23 -0.82 12.92 18.76
CA GLU A 23 -2.06 13.08 19.50
C GLU A 23 -2.87 11.78 19.41
N GLY A 24 -3.23 11.22 20.58
CA GLY A 24 -4.07 10.02 20.67
C GLY A 24 -3.36 8.67 20.61
N ILE A 25 -2.01 8.61 20.58
CA ILE A 25 -1.27 7.34 20.65
C ILE A 25 -0.41 7.29 21.92
N SER A 26 -0.55 6.25 22.72
CA SER A 26 0.22 6.04 23.94
C SER A 26 1.67 5.63 23.63
N PRO A 27 2.64 5.86 24.54
CA PRO A 27 4.00 5.35 24.36
C PRO A 27 4.05 3.82 24.39
N GLY A 28 4.86 3.22 23.51
CA GLY A 28 5.00 1.77 23.42
C GLY A 28 6.03 1.32 22.38
N ASN A 29 6.32 0.02 22.35
CA ASN A 29 7.19 -0.58 21.33
C ASN A 29 6.36 -0.97 20.10
N TYR A 30 6.24 -0.05 19.14
CA TYR A 30 5.45 -0.24 17.93
C TYR A 30 6.31 -0.74 16.76
N ARG A 31 5.73 -1.61 15.94
CA ARG A 31 6.31 -1.97 14.64
C ARG A 31 5.82 -0.99 13.58
N LEU A 32 6.76 -0.30 12.95
CA LEU A 32 6.46 0.58 11.82
C LEU A 32 6.27 -0.27 10.55
N VAL A 33 5.13 -0.10 9.90
CA VAL A 33 4.80 -0.76 8.63
C VAL A 33 4.36 0.31 7.65
N GLY A 34 5.15 0.52 6.60
CA GLY A 34 4.71 1.35 5.48
C GLY A 34 3.66 0.57 4.70
N TRP A 35 2.51 1.17 4.43
CA TRP A 35 1.44 0.51 3.69
C TRP A 35 0.80 1.48 2.70
N ASP A 36 0.32 0.94 1.58
CA ASP A 36 -0.43 1.70 0.59
C ASP A 36 -1.42 0.79 -0.15
N MET A 37 -2.41 1.41 -0.80
CA MET A 37 -3.43 0.71 -1.56
C MET A 37 -3.73 1.39 -2.90
N ASP A 38 -3.95 0.57 -3.93
CA ASP A 38 -4.48 1.02 -5.21
C ASP A 38 -5.99 0.78 -5.25
N THR A 39 -6.73 1.74 -5.82
CA THR A 39 -8.20 1.72 -5.82
C THR A 39 -8.77 1.93 -7.22
N THR A 40 -10.04 1.55 -7.44
CA THR A 40 -10.74 1.80 -8.71
C THR A 40 -10.97 3.29 -9.00
N GLY A 41 -10.99 4.11 -7.95
CA GLY A 41 -11.20 5.56 -7.99
C GLY A 41 -10.79 6.23 -6.69
N LYS A 42 -11.36 7.40 -6.36
CA LYS A 42 -10.97 8.22 -5.20
C LYS A 42 -12.07 8.34 -4.14
N MET A 43 -13.21 7.70 -4.35
CA MET A 43 -14.36 7.77 -3.44
C MET A 43 -14.35 6.59 -2.49
N LEU A 44 -15.00 6.72 -1.32
CA LEU A 44 -15.12 5.60 -0.36
C LEU A 44 -15.92 4.40 -0.90
N VAL A 45 -16.71 4.60 -1.95
CA VAL A 45 -17.48 3.56 -2.64
C VAL A 45 -16.66 2.81 -3.70
N ASP A 46 -15.42 3.23 -3.93
CA ASP A 46 -14.47 2.57 -4.81
C ASP A 46 -13.82 1.36 -4.12
N GLU A 47 -13.32 0.44 -4.93
CA GLU A 47 -12.83 -0.86 -4.46
C GLU A 47 -11.31 -0.90 -4.48
N ILE A 48 -10.74 -1.65 -3.54
CA ILE A 48 -9.30 -1.90 -3.49
C ILE A 48 -8.92 -2.89 -4.60
N CYS A 49 -7.91 -2.55 -5.40
CA CYS A 49 -7.37 -3.36 -6.49
C CYS A 49 -6.01 -3.98 -6.14
N GLN A 50 -5.26 -3.35 -5.23
CA GLN A 50 -4.00 -3.87 -4.71
C GLN A 50 -3.81 -3.34 -3.29
N ILE A 51 -3.26 -4.18 -2.42
CA ILE A 51 -2.76 -3.76 -1.11
C ILE A 51 -1.29 -4.17 -0.99
N ALA A 52 -0.48 -3.27 -0.45
CA ALA A 52 0.93 -3.52 -0.23
C ALA A 52 1.34 -3.05 1.17
N GLY A 53 2.23 -3.82 1.79
CA GLY A 53 2.84 -3.51 3.08
C GLY A 53 4.33 -3.79 3.02
N TYR A 54 5.12 -2.93 3.66
CA TYR A 54 6.56 -3.01 3.68
C TYR A 54 7.11 -2.77 5.08
N THR A 55 8.05 -3.62 5.45
CA THR A 55 8.99 -3.47 6.54
C THR A 55 10.37 -3.87 6.03
N PRO A 56 11.48 -3.40 6.63
CA PRO A 56 12.82 -3.80 6.22
C PRO A 56 13.03 -5.33 6.20
N THR A 57 12.30 -6.06 7.05
CA THR A 57 12.42 -7.52 7.19
C THR A 57 11.41 -8.32 6.36
N SER A 58 10.31 -7.71 5.91
CA SER A 58 9.23 -8.43 5.23
C SER A 58 8.38 -7.50 4.37
N LYS A 59 7.90 -8.03 3.25
CA LYS A 59 7.00 -7.33 2.31
C LYS A 59 5.77 -8.17 2.02
N PHE A 60 4.64 -7.50 1.84
CA PHE A 60 3.38 -8.08 1.42
C PHE A 60 2.87 -7.31 0.19
N THR A 61 2.43 -8.04 -0.83
CA THR A 61 1.78 -7.44 -2.00
C THR A 61 0.74 -8.42 -2.53
N GLN A 62 -0.50 -7.96 -2.66
CA GLN A 62 -1.59 -8.79 -3.14
C GLN A 62 -2.52 -7.97 -4.02
N TYR A 63 -2.76 -8.46 -5.23
CA TYR A 63 -3.82 -7.96 -6.08
C TYR A 63 -5.17 -8.52 -5.66
N VAL A 64 -6.19 -7.68 -5.71
CA VAL A 64 -7.58 -8.03 -5.39
C VAL A 64 -8.42 -7.70 -6.62
N MET A 65 -9.20 -8.66 -7.10
CA MET A 65 -10.05 -8.46 -8.28
C MET A 65 -11.26 -7.58 -7.91
N PRO A 66 -11.41 -6.37 -8.47
CA PRO A 66 -12.56 -5.53 -8.19
C PRO A 66 -13.80 -5.99 -8.96
N TYR A 67 -14.99 -5.76 -8.41
CA TYR A 67 -16.25 -5.95 -9.10
C TYR A 67 -16.45 -4.89 -10.19
N LYS A 68 -16.06 -3.63 -9.98
CA LYS A 68 -16.11 -2.58 -11.01
C LYS A 68 -14.83 -2.54 -11.85
N ASN A 69 -14.88 -1.76 -12.93
CA ASN A 69 -13.68 -1.44 -13.70
C ASN A 69 -13.01 -0.20 -13.11
N LEU A 70 -11.68 -0.13 -13.20
CA LEU A 70 -10.92 1.05 -12.78
C LEU A 70 -11.35 2.27 -13.61
N SER A 71 -11.44 3.44 -12.99
CA SER A 71 -11.66 4.72 -13.67
C SER A 71 -10.47 5.10 -14.56
N PRO A 72 -10.63 5.91 -15.62
CA PRO A 72 -9.51 6.31 -16.47
C PRO A 72 -8.32 6.94 -15.70
N PRO A 73 -8.54 7.80 -14.68
CA PRO A 73 -7.44 8.30 -13.85
C PRO A 73 -6.73 7.19 -13.06
N ALA A 74 -7.47 6.24 -12.48
CA ALA A 74 -6.90 5.12 -11.74
C ALA A 74 -6.09 4.19 -12.65
N LYS A 75 -6.58 3.88 -13.85
CA LYS A 75 -5.83 3.10 -14.85
C LYS A 75 -4.48 3.74 -15.19
N LYS A 76 -4.46 5.07 -15.38
CA LYS A 76 -3.23 5.82 -15.70
C LYS A 76 -2.27 5.86 -14.51
N ARG A 77 -2.78 6.03 -13.29
CA ARG A 77 -1.98 6.08 -12.07
C ARG A 77 -1.32 4.74 -11.76
N HIS A 78 -2.11 3.68 -11.70
CA HIS A 78 -1.67 2.36 -11.22
C HIS A 78 -1.15 1.46 -12.36
N ASN A 79 -1.34 1.85 -13.63
CA ASN A 79 -0.99 1.05 -14.80
C ASN A 79 -1.65 -0.34 -14.80
N ILE A 80 -2.87 -0.43 -14.28
CA ILE A 80 -3.67 -1.66 -14.24
C ILE A 80 -5.02 -1.40 -14.92
N LYS A 81 -5.57 -2.41 -15.57
CA LYS A 81 -6.91 -2.40 -16.14
C LYS A 81 -7.59 -3.74 -15.93
N VAL A 82 -8.90 -3.72 -15.77
CA VAL A 82 -9.72 -4.93 -15.93
C VAL A 82 -9.97 -5.13 -17.42
N VAL A 83 -9.78 -6.36 -17.89
CA VAL A 83 -10.16 -6.81 -19.23
C VAL A 83 -11.07 -8.02 -19.14
N THR A 84 -11.91 -8.20 -20.16
CA THR A 84 -12.80 -9.36 -20.27
C THR A 84 -12.27 -10.26 -21.38
N VAL A 85 -12.07 -11.54 -21.06
CA VAL A 85 -11.68 -12.59 -22.02
C VAL A 85 -12.76 -13.66 -21.99
N GLY A 86 -13.59 -13.69 -23.03
CA GLY A 86 -14.78 -14.54 -23.06
C GLY A 86 -15.75 -14.16 -21.93
N LYS A 87 -15.94 -15.08 -20.98
CA LYS A 87 -16.84 -14.89 -19.82
C LYS A 87 -16.10 -14.43 -18.55
N TYR A 88 -14.77 -14.41 -18.56
CA TYR A 88 -13.96 -14.13 -17.38
C TYR A 88 -13.45 -12.69 -17.40
N ARG A 89 -13.35 -12.10 -16.20
CA ARG A 89 -12.73 -10.80 -15.99
C ARG A 89 -11.41 -11.01 -15.26
N LEU A 90 -10.39 -10.30 -15.71
CA LEU A 90 -9.04 -10.40 -15.17
C LEU A 90 -8.36 -9.04 -15.09
N LEU A 91 -7.50 -8.89 -14.09
CA LEU A 91 -6.60 -7.74 -13.97
C LEU A 91 -5.42 -7.92 -14.91
N LYS A 92 -5.04 -6.84 -15.57
CA LYS A 92 -3.95 -6.81 -16.54
C LYS A 92 -3.15 -5.52 -16.39
N ASN A 93 -1.83 -5.63 -16.44
CA ASN A 93 -0.96 -4.47 -16.43
C ASN A 93 -0.99 -3.77 -17.81
N VAL A 94 -1.13 -2.45 -17.81
CA VAL A 94 -1.27 -1.62 -19.01
C VAL A 94 0.04 -1.54 -19.80
N LYS A 95 1.18 -1.51 -19.11
CA LYS A 95 2.51 -1.38 -19.73
C LYS A 95 3.02 -2.72 -20.27
N THR A 96 2.95 -3.77 -19.45
CA THR A 96 3.51 -5.08 -19.82
C THR A 96 2.55 -5.96 -20.61
N ASN A 97 1.25 -5.61 -20.63
CA ASN A 97 0.19 -6.45 -21.18
C ASN A 97 0.24 -7.90 -20.66
N LYS A 98 0.69 -8.08 -19.42
CA LYS A 98 0.58 -9.31 -18.65
C LYS A 98 -0.58 -9.19 -17.68
#